data_AF-A0A9D5MAZ2-F1
#
_entry.id   AF-A0A9D5MAZ2-F1
#
_cell.length_a   1.000
_cell.length_b   1.000
_cell.length_c   1.000
_cell.angle_alpha   90.00
_cell.angle_beta   90.00
_cell.angle_gamma   90.00
#
_symmetry.space_group_name_H-M   'P 1'
#
loop_
_entity.id
_entity.type
_entity.pdbx_description
1 polymer ?
#
loop_
_entity_poly.entity_id
_entity_poly.type
_entity_poly.pdbx_seq_one_letter_code
_entity_poly.pdbx_strand_id
1 'polypeptide(L)'
;EDVEAAVINGNYALEAGLNPAEDSLVIEAADSDESYKYINYLVVKEGTEDSAKTQALIAAFANEDVVNFINETYPGSVIPAADLAE
;
A
#
# COMPACT_ATOMS: atom_id res chain seq x y z
N GLU A 1 25.24 -8.39 13.47
CA GLU A 1 24.53 -9.38 14.30
C GLU A 1 23.25 -9.70 13.57
N ASP A 2 22.91 -10.97 13.48
CA ASP A 2 21.70 -11.42 12.81
C ASP A 2 20.63 -11.70 13.88
N VAL A 3 19.36 -11.68 13.49
CA VAL A 3 18.21 -11.91 14.39
C VAL A 3 17.44 -13.15 13.94
N GLU A 4 16.76 -13.82 14.87
CA GLU A 4 15.92 -14.99 14.57
C GLU A 4 14.61 -14.61 13.84
N ALA A 5 14.13 -13.38 14.02
CA ALA A 5 12.98 -12.83 13.30
C ALA A 5 13.04 -11.30 13.28
N ALA A 6 12.38 -10.67 12.31
CA ALA A 6 12.26 -9.23 12.18
C ALA A 6 10.84 -8.82 11.76
N VAL A 7 10.40 -7.64 12.19
CA VAL A 7 9.20 -6.98 11.66
C VAL A 7 9.65 -5.93 10.65
N ILE A 8 9.19 -6.05 9.41
CA ILE A 8 9.71 -5.29 8.27
C ILE A 8 8.54 -4.62 7.56
N ASN A 9 8.68 -3.36 7.15
CA ASN A 9 7.65 -2.72 6.32
C ASN A 9 7.60 -3.37 4.94
N GLY A 10 6.38 -3.50 4.38
CA GLY A 10 6.16 -4.22 3.11
C GLY A 10 7.04 -3.72 1.95
N ASN A 11 7.28 -2.41 1.83
CA ASN A 11 8.13 -1.86 0.77
C ASN A 11 9.59 -2.36 0.84
N TYR A 12 10.15 -2.50 2.06
CA TYR A 12 11.53 -2.99 2.23
C TYR A 12 11.61 -4.51 2.04
N ALA A 13 10.57 -5.24 2.44
CA ALA A 13 10.48 -6.68 2.18
C ALA A 13 10.46 -6.95 0.67
N LEU A 14 9.63 -6.21 -0.09
CA LEU A 14 9.57 -6.30 -1.55
C LEU A 14 10.91 -5.94 -2.22
N GLU A 15 11.58 -4.87 -1.77
CA GLU A 15 12.91 -4.49 -2.30
C GLU A 15 13.97 -5.56 -2.03
N ALA A 16 13.86 -6.27 -0.91
CA ALA A 16 14.71 -7.41 -0.56
C ALA A 16 14.33 -8.71 -1.29
N GLY A 17 13.30 -8.69 -2.15
CA GLY A 17 12.83 -9.85 -2.90
C GLY A 17 11.97 -10.82 -2.10
N LEU A 18 11.48 -10.42 -0.92
CA LEU A 18 10.50 -11.19 -0.14
C LEU A 18 9.08 -10.86 -0.60
N ASN A 19 8.19 -11.86 -0.54
CA ASN A 19 6.77 -11.70 -0.74
C ASN A 19 6.06 -11.72 0.63
N PRO A 20 5.62 -10.57 1.17
CA PRO A 20 4.92 -10.51 2.45
C PRO A 20 3.74 -11.48 2.60
N ALA A 21 2.98 -11.77 1.54
CA ALA A 21 1.81 -12.65 1.62
C ALA A 21 2.20 -14.13 1.79
N GLU A 22 3.39 -14.54 1.32
CA GLU A 22 3.83 -15.94 1.29
C GLU A 22 4.95 -16.23 2.31
N ASP A 23 5.89 -15.29 2.48
CA ASP A 23 7.12 -15.50 3.25
C ASP A 23 7.00 -15.08 4.72
N SER A 24 5.96 -14.31 5.08
CA SER A 24 5.78 -13.83 6.44
C SER A 24 5.38 -14.97 7.38
N LEU A 25 6.02 -15.03 8.56
CA LEU A 25 5.56 -15.91 9.63
C LEU A 25 4.16 -15.51 10.16
N VAL A 26 3.89 -14.21 10.12
CA VAL A 26 2.62 -13.57 10.50
C VAL A 26 2.53 -12.24 9.74
N ILE A 27 1.32 -11.89 9.29
CA ILE A 27 1.03 -10.65 8.58
C ILE A 27 -0.16 -9.95 9.24
N GLU A 28 -0.16 -8.62 9.22
CA GLU A 28 -1.31 -7.84 9.70
C GLU A 28 -2.51 -8.06 8.77
N ALA A 29 -3.70 -8.21 9.36
CA ALA A 29 -4.93 -8.36 8.60
C ALA A 29 -5.35 -7.02 8.00
N ALA A 30 -5.77 -7.05 6.74
CA ALA A 30 -6.19 -5.88 5.96
C ALA A 30 -7.69 -5.94 5.64
N ASP A 31 -8.49 -6.28 6.64
CA ASP A 31 -9.94 -6.54 6.52
C ASP A 31 -10.74 -5.88 7.66
N SER A 32 -10.14 -4.92 8.37
CA SER A 32 -10.73 -4.30 9.55
C SER A 32 -10.61 -2.78 9.55
N ASP A 33 -11.47 -2.12 10.33
CA ASP A 33 -11.40 -0.67 10.60
C ASP A 33 -10.03 -0.19 11.11
N GLU A 34 -9.23 -1.11 11.66
CA GLU A 34 -7.87 -0.83 12.14
C GLU A 34 -6.85 -0.73 10.99
N SER A 35 -7.11 -1.39 9.85
CA SER A 35 -6.23 -1.37 8.67
C SER A 35 -6.11 0.03 8.05
N TYR A 36 -7.14 0.87 8.21
CA TYR A 36 -7.12 2.27 7.76
C TYR A 36 -6.00 3.10 8.41
N LYS A 37 -5.47 2.68 9.57
CA LYS A 37 -4.36 3.37 10.25
C LYS A 37 -3.06 3.33 9.46
N TYR A 38 -2.91 2.36 8.55
CA TYR A 38 -1.65 2.08 7.85
C TYR A 38 -1.77 2.22 6.33
N ILE A 39 -2.84 2.84 5.82
CA ILE A 39 -2.97 3.19 4.41
C ILE A 39 -1.86 4.17 4.01
N ASN A 40 -1.28 3.95 2.84
CA ASN A 40 -0.34 4.90 2.24
C ASN A 40 -1.12 6.07 1.63
N TYR A 41 -0.76 7.30 1.99
CA TYR A 41 -1.45 8.50 1.52
C TYR A 41 -0.63 9.26 0.48
N LEU A 42 -1.33 9.81 -0.52
CA LEU A 42 -0.80 10.92 -1.29
C LEU A 42 -0.87 12.18 -0.43
N VAL A 43 0.28 12.74 -0.07
CA VAL A 43 0.39 13.94 0.75
C VAL A 43 0.96 15.08 -0.07
N VAL A 44 0.34 16.25 0.02
CA VAL A 44 0.80 17.49 -0.61
C VAL A 44 1.01 18.59 0.41
N LYS A 45 1.66 19.68 0.00
CA LYS A 45 1.83 20.85 0.85
C LYS A 45 0.48 21.53 1.06
N GLU A 46 0.23 22.00 2.29
CA GLU A 46 -0.97 22.78 2.62
C GLU A 46 -1.24 23.91 1.61
N GLY A 47 -2.48 24.00 1.14
CA GLY A 47 -2.94 24.98 0.16
C GLY A 47 -2.66 24.58 -1.30
N THR A 48 -2.26 23.34 -1.55
CA THR A 48 -2.03 22.82 -2.92
C THR A 48 -2.88 21.60 -3.27
N GLU A 49 -3.78 21.19 -2.37
CA GLU A 49 -4.71 20.06 -2.51
C GLU A 49 -5.59 20.21 -3.74
N ASP A 50 -6.09 21.44 -3.95
CA ASP A 50 -7.01 21.75 -5.05
C ASP A 50 -6.29 22.23 -6.32
N SER A 51 -4.94 22.21 -6.34
CA SER A 51 -4.22 22.61 -7.54
C SER A 51 -4.49 21.63 -8.69
N ALA A 52 -4.55 22.14 -9.93
CA ALA A 52 -4.85 21.32 -11.10
C ALA A 52 -3.93 20.10 -11.25
N LYS A 53 -2.64 20.25 -10.89
CA LYS A 53 -1.67 19.14 -10.89
C LYS A 53 -1.96 18.09 -9.82
N THR A 54 -2.43 18.50 -8.64
CA THR A 54 -2.75 17.58 -7.54
C THR A 54 -3.99 16.78 -7.88
N GLN A 55 -5.03 17.45 -8.38
CA GLN A 55 -6.26 16.79 -8.82
C GLN A 55 -6.01 15.81 -9.97
N ALA A 56 -5.14 16.18 -10.92
CA ALA A 56 -4.70 15.27 -11.98
C ALA A 56 -3.96 14.04 -11.42
N LEU A 57 -3.11 14.22 -10.40
CA LEU A 57 -2.39 13.11 -9.76
C LEU A 57 -3.34 12.18 -8.98
N ILE A 58 -4.32 12.73 -8.26
CA ILE A 58 -5.36 11.95 -7.57
C ILE A 58 -6.11 11.08 -8.58
N ALA A 59 -6.57 11.67 -9.69
CA ALA A 59 -7.27 10.92 -10.75
C ALA A 59 -6.39 9.84 -11.40
N ALA A 60 -5.09 10.10 -11.54
CA ALA A 60 -4.14 9.13 -12.08
C ALA A 60 -3.91 7.92 -11.16
N PHE A 61 -4.07 8.07 -9.84
CA PHE A 61 -3.99 6.97 -8.88
C PHE A 61 -5.34 6.28 -8.61
N ALA A 62 -6.44 7.03 -8.64
CA ALA A 62 -7.77 6.54 -8.30
C ALA A 62 -8.54 6.03 -9.54
N ASN A 63 -8.01 5.02 -10.21
CA ASN A 63 -8.68 4.36 -11.34
C ASN A 63 -8.45 2.85 -11.34
N GLU A 64 -9.29 2.14 -12.09
CA GLU A 64 -9.29 0.66 -12.17
C GLU A 64 -7.96 0.09 -12.70
N ASP A 65 -7.29 0.79 -13.62
CA ASP A 65 -6.01 0.31 -14.18
C ASP A 65 -4.93 0.21 -13.09
N VAL A 66 -4.89 1.17 -12.16
CA VAL A 66 -3.95 1.15 -11.03
C VAL A 66 -4.32 0.07 -10.02
N VAL A 67 -5.61 -0.13 -9.73
CA VAL A 67 -6.09 -1.21 -8.85
C VAL A 67 -5.67 -2.57 -9.42
N ASN A 68 -5.93 -2.80 -10.71
CA ASN A 68 -5.57 -4.03 -11.40
C ASN A 68 -4.05 -4.24 -11.42
N PHE A 69 -3.27 -3.19 -11.72
CA PHE A 69 -1.81 -3.26 -11.70
C PHE A 69 -1.28 -3.70 -10.32
N ILE A 70 -1.83 -3.15 -9.22
CA ILE A 70 -1.42 -3.53 -7.86
C ILE A 70 -1.72 -5.01 -7.62
N ASN A 71 -2.95 -5.45 -7.92
CA ASN A 71 -3.39 -6.83 -7.68
C ASN A 71 -2.61 -7.85 -8.52
N GLU A 72 -2.23 -7.51 -9.75
CA GLU A 72 -1.44 -8.38 -10.63
C GLU A 72 0.05 -8.41 -10.25
N THR A 73 0.61 -7.27 -9.85
CA THR A 73 2.06 -7.14 -9.59
C THR A 73 2.45 -7.59 -8.18
N TYR A 74 1.57 -7.35 -7.20
CA TYR A 74 1.85 -7.56 -5.77
C TYR A 74 0.73 -8.38 -5.10
N PRO A 75 0.44 -9.60 -5.56
CA PRO A 75 -0.74 -10.36 -5.15
C PRO A 75 -0.77 -10.54 -3.62
N GLY A 76 -1.67 -9.81 -2.95
CA GLY A 76 -1.83 -9.79 -1.49
C GLY A 76 -0.71 -9.09 -0.69
N SER A 77 0.42 -8.76 -1.31
CA SER A 77 1.54 -8.06 -0.66
C SER A 77 1.35 -6.54 -0.60
N VAL A 78 0.61 -5.99 -1.57
CA VAL A 78 0.14 -4.61 -1.57
C VAL A 78 -1.35 -4.66 -1.88
N ILE A 79 -2.15 -4.00 -1.05
CA ILE A 79 -3.61 -4.01 -1.18
C ILE A 79 -4.06 -2.62 -1.62
N PRO A 80 -4.85 -2.52 -2.71
CA PRO A 80 -5.42 -1.24 -3.13
C PRO A 80 -6.28 -0.63 -2.02
N ALA A 81 -6.08 0.66 -1.72
CA ALA A 81 -6.90 1.33 -0.71
C ALA A 81 -8.39 1.37 -1.06
N ALA A 82 -8.73 1.26 -2.36
CA ALA A 82 -10.11 1.15 -2.83
C ALA A 82 -10.78 -0.17 -2.36
N ASP A 83 -10.00 -1.24 -2.17
CA ASP A 83 -10.50 -2.55 -1.76
C ASP A 83 -10.69 -2.64 -0.23
N LEU A 84 -10.16 -1.67 0.52
CA LEU A 84 -10.34 -1.57 1.98
C LEU A 84 -11.59 -0.77 2.37
N ALA A 85 -12.18 -0.03 1.43
CA ALA A 85 -13.29 0.89 1.67
C ALA A 85 -14.67 0.21 1.58
N GLU A 86 -14.95 -0.74 2.48
CA GLU A 86 -16.31 -1.20 2.81
C GLU A 86 -16.56 -1.24 4.32
#